data_AF-A0A7X9GEU5-F1
#
_entry.id   AF-A0A7X9GEU5-F1
#
_cell.length_a   1.000
_cell.length_b   1.000
_cell.length_c   1.000
_cell.angle_alpha   90.00
_cell.angle_beta   90.00
_cell.angle_gamma   90.00
#
_symmetry.space_group_name_H-M   'P 1'
#
loop_
_entity.id
_entity.type
_entity.pdbx_description
1 polymer ?
#
loop_
_entity_poly.entity_id
_entity_poly.type
_entity_poly.pdbx_seq_one_letter_code
_entity_poly.pdbx_strand_id
1 'polypeptide(L)'
;VDIATSTTGTLVGIGHFSPPRRKGIDLVSGNRVQGANIGHSPTFGFSCQIHEVEVDTETGRVRVKKVTESGDMGTMVNPMAADGQVEGSIVYNMGAALFEDQVLDENGKHLNPNFHDYKMPTSMDMPEMSINTLKDSYDPTAPFGAKETGEGAVQPTFPAIVNAIADAIGVRFYQVPVSPEMVLRALQEMKEKNLDKLVVEPDKP
;
A
#
# COMPACT_ATOMS: atom_id res chain seq x y z
N VAL A 1 39.51 -11.95 -35.11
CA VAL A 1 39.32 -10.47 -35.15
C VAL A 1 38.79 -10.01 -36.51
N ASP A 2 39.04 -10.75 -37.60
CA ASP A 2 38.67 -10.35 -38.98
C ASP A 2 37.28 -10.79 -39.51
N ILE A 3 36.36 -11.29 -38.68
CA ILE A 3 34.96 -11.55 -39.10
C ILE A 3 34.04 -10.35 -38.74
N ALA A 4 34.50 -9.42 -37.90
CA ALA A 4 33.70 -8.28 -37.46
C ALA A 4 33.72 -7.10 -38.45
N THR A 5 34.61 -7.09 -39.43
CA THR A 5 34.88 -5.91 -40.30
C THR A 5 34.37 -6.06 -41.73
N SER A 6 33.74 -7.18 -42.11
CA SER A 6 33.34 -7.46 -43.51
C SER A 6 31.83 -7.49 -43.79
N THR A 7 30.96 -7.03 -42.88
CA THR A 7 29.52 -6.96 -43.13
C THR A 7 29.05 -5.51 -43.29
N THR A 8 28.67 -5.18 -44.51
CA THR A 8 28.36 -3.84 -45.04
C THR A 8 26.93 -3.40 -44.74
N GLY A 9 26.65 -2.96 -43.51
CA GLY A 9 25.38 -2.30 -43.19
C GLY A 9 25.16 -2.07 -41.69
N THR A 10 24.28 -1.13 -41.34
CA THR A 10 23.90 -0.88 -39.95
C THR A 10 22.91 -1.96 -39.49
N LEU A 11 23.25 -2.69 -38.41
CA LEU A 11 22.31 -3.57 -37.75
C LEU A 11 21.35 -2.72 -36.89
N VAL A 12 20.11 -2.53 -37.36
CA VAL A 12 19.07 -1.77 -36.64
C VAL A 12 17.87 -2.66 -36.38
N GLY A 13 17.34 -2.62 -35.15
CA GLY A 13 16.08 -3.26 -34.77
C GLY A 13 15.14 -2.25 -34.12
N ILE A 14 13.85 -2.30 -34.47
CA ILE A 14 12.78 -1.51 -33.86
C ILE A 14 11.74 -2.48 -33.31
N GLY A 15 11.39 -2.34 -32.03
CA GLY A 15 10.37 -3.14 -31.36
C GLY A 15 9.19 -2.28 -30.91
N HIS A 16 8.00 -2.87 -30.91
CA HIS A 16 6.78 -2.27 -30.37
C HIS A 16 6.02 -3.32 -29.56
N PHE A 17 5.41 -2.92 -28.45
CA PHE A 17 4.55 -3.79 -27.65
C PHE A 17 3.23 -3.09 -27.35
N SER A 18 2.15 -3.85 -27.41
CA SER A 18 0.82 -3.41 -26.96
C SER A 18 0.20 -4.55 -26.19
N PRO A 19 -0.16 -4.34 -24.91
CA PRO A 19 -0.79 -5.38 -24.11
C PRO A 19 -2.08 -5.89 -24.78
N PRO A 20 -2.35 -7.21 -24.74
CA PRO A 20 -3.56 -7.76 -25.35
C PRO A 20 -4.80 -7.21 -24.62
N ARG A 21 -5.72 -6.60 -25.37
CA ARG A 21 -6.98 -6.10 -24.80
C ARG A 21 -7.89 -7.26 -24.43
N ARG A 22 -8.20 -7.40 -23.14
CA ARG A 22 -9.18 -8.39 -22.67
C ARG A 22 -10.59 -7.99 -23.13
N LYS A 23 -11.29 -8.94 -23.74
CA LYS A 23 -12.70 -8.77 -24.16
C LYS A 23 -13.59 -9.09 -22.97
N GLY A 24 -14.29 -8.09 -22.43
CA GLY A 24 -15.33 -8.29 -21.43
C GLY A 24 -16.67 -8.60 -22.07
N ILE A 25 -17.59 -9.10 -21.26
CA ILE A 25 -19.01 -9.18 -21.61
C ILE A 25 -19.73 -8.26 -20.64
N ASP A 26 -20.56 -7.37 -21.17
CA ASP A 26 -21.46 -6.59 -20.35
C ASP A 26 -22.49 -7.55 -19.76
N LEU A 27 -22.48 -7.69 -18.44
CA LEU A 27 -23.37 -8.59 -17.73
C LEU A 27 -24.85 -8.20 -17.88
N VAL A 28 -25.14 -6.94 -18.29
CA VAL A 28 -26.50 -6.42 -18.49
C VAL A 28 -26.94 -6.59 -19.94
N SER A 29 -26.15 -6.10 -20.92
CA SER A 29 -26.55 -6.16 -22.34
C SER A 29 -26.13 -7.44 -23.06
N GLY A 30 -25.27 -8.28 -22.46
CA GLY A 30 -24.69 -9.47 -23.09
C GLY A 30 -23.73 -9.16 -24.25
N ASN A 31 -23.54 -7.88 -24.57
CA ASN A 31 -22.67 -7.45 -25.66
C ASN A 31 -21.21 -7.54 -25.24
N ARG A 32 -20.35 -7.69 -26.25
CA ARG A 32 -18.91 -7.52 -26.07
C ARG A 32 -18.63 -6.07 -25.73
N VAL A 33 -18.09 -5.83 -24.55
CA VAL A 33 -17.62 -4.52 -24.11
C VAL A 33 -16.16 -4.60 -23.72
N GLN A 34 -15.52 -3.43 -23.65
CA GLN A 34 -14.27 -3.31 -22.94
C GLN A 34 -14.54 -3.66 -21.47
N GLY A 35 -13.96 -4.77 -20.98
CA GLY A 35 -14.02 -5.12 -19.56
C GLY A 35 -13.36 -4.04 -18.71
N ALA A 36 -13.63 -4.03 -17.39
CA ALA A 36 -13.19 -2.97 -16.48
C ALA A 36 -11.71 -2.58 -16.68
N ASN A 37 -11.46 -1.27 -16.80
CA ASN A 37 -10.19 -0.64 -17.21
C ASN A 37 -9.08 -0.66 -16.15
N ILE A 38 -9.11 -1.55 -15.15
CA ILE A 38 -8.04 -1.63 -14.16
C ILE A 38 -6.99 -2.61 -14.70
N GLY A 39 -5.93 -2.04 -15.26
CA GLY A 39 -4.74 -2.76 -15.75
C GLY A 39 -4.84 -3.20 -17.21
N HIS A 40 -4.14 -2.52 -18.11
CA HIS A 40 -3.86 -3.07 -19.45
C HIS A 40 -2.98 -4.34 -19.38
N SER A 41 -2.42 -4.64 -18.20
CA SER A 41 -1.55 -5.80 -18.00
C SER A 41 -2.35 -7.10 -18.08
N PRO A 42 -1.89 -8.11 -18.83
CA PRO A 42 -2.44 -9.46 -18.77
C PRO A 42 -2.10 -10.18 -17.46
N THR A 43 -1.27 -9.58 -16.61
CA THR A 43 -0.63 -10.19 -15.45
C THR A 43 -1.25 -9.70 -14.14
N PHE A 44 -1.33 -10.61 -13.16
CA PHE A 44 -1.76 -10.31 -11.80
C PHE A 44 -0.69 -10.74 -10.80
N GLY A 45 -0.29 -9.79 -9.95
CA GLY A 45 0.44 -10.05 -8.71
C GLY A 45 -0.50 -10.09 -7.53
N PHE A 46 -0.01 -10.68 -6.44
CA PHE A 46 -0.70 -10.75 -5.15
C PHE A 46 0.27 -10.26 -4.09
N SER A 47 -0.24 -9.67 -3.01
CA SER A 47 0.58 -9.23 -1.90
C SER A 47 -0.14 -9.48 -0.58
N CYS A 48 0.64 -9.81 0.43
CA CYS A 48 0.18 -9.99 1.80
C CYS A 48 1.17 -9.28 2.72
N GLN A 49 0.64 -8.55 3.70
CA GLN A 49 1.47 -7.88 4.69
C GLN A 49 0.96 -8.12 6.10
N ILE A 50 1.90 -8.27 7.02
CA ILE A 50 1.68 -8.29 8.46
C ILE A 50 2.44 -7.10 9.03
N HIS A 51 1.74 -6.25 9.77
CA HIS A 51 2.29 -5.06 10.41
C HIS A 51 2.19 -5.22 11.92
N GLU A 52 3.31 -5.02 12.60
CA GLU A 52 3.38 -4.94 14.06
C GLU A 52 3.49 -3.47 14.45
N VAL A 53 2.58 -2.99 15.29
CA VAL A 53 2.52 -1.58 15.70
C VAL A 53 2.60 -1.44 17.21
N GLU A 54 3.16 -0.32 17.65
CA GLU A 54 3.17 0.14 19.03
C GLU A 54 2.34 1.42 19.10
N VAL A 55 1.39 1.48 20.03
CA VAL A 55 0.54 2.67 20.24
C VAL A 55 0.80 3.23 21.63
N ASP A 56 1.29 4.46 21.69
CA ASP A 56 1.38 5.21 22.94
C ASP A 56 0.01 5.78 23.29
N THR A 57 -0.61 5.25 24.35
CA THR A 57 -1.96 5.65 24.77
C THR A 57 -2.02 7.01 25.46
N GLU A 58 -0.88 7.59 25.84
CA GLU A 58 -0.80 8.92 26.46
C GLU A 58 -0.66 10.01 25.40
N THR A 59 0.08 9.74 24.32
CA THR A 59 0.32 10.71 23.24
C THR A 59 -0.48 10.45 21.95
N GLY A 60 -1.06 9.26 21.80
CA GLY A 60 -1.75 8.80 20.59
C GLY A 60 -0.81 8.41 19.46
N ARG A 61 0.51 8.49 19.65
CA ARG A 61 1.48 8.18 18.61
C ARG A 61 1.48 6.70 18.27
N VAL A 62 1.41 6.39 16.98
CA VAL A 62 1.53 5.05 16.43
C VAL A 62 2.89 4.90 15.79
N ARG A 63 3.62 3.83 16.12
CA ARG A 63 4.88 3.45 15.48
C ARG A 63 4.75 2.07 14.87
N VAL A 64 5.02 1.94 13.58
CA VAL A 64 5.19 0.64 12.93
C VAL A 64 6.57 0.10 13.31
N LYS A 65 6.61 -1.06 13.98
CA LYS A 65 7.84 -1.67 14.48
C LYS A 65 8.44 -2.60 13.45
N LYS A 66 7.59 -3.42 12.84
CA LYS A 66 7.98 -4.45 11.90
C LYS A 66 6.93 -4.65 10.82
N VAL A 67 7.39 -4.87 9.60
CA VAL A 67 6.57 -5.24 8.45
C VAL A 67 7.12 -6.54 7.87
N THR A 68 6.25 -7.53 7.74
CA THR A 68 6.54 -8.72 6.94
C THR A 68 5.69 -8.65 5.68
N GLU A 69 6.35 -8.63 4.53
CA GLU A 69 5.71 -8.60 3.22
C GLU A 69 5.94 -9.94 2.51
N SER A 70 4.90 -10.41 1.82
CA SER A 70 5.05 -11.46 0.83
C SER A 70 4.27 -11.14 -0.43
N GLY A 71 5.01 -10.91 -1.51
CA GLY A 71 4.50 -10.53 -2.81
C GLY A 71 4.76 -11.58 -3.90
N ASP A 72 3.85 -11.68 -4.85
CA ASP A 72 3.98 -12.42 -6.09
C ASP A 72 4.39 -11.46 -7.22
N MET A 73 5.68 -11.48 -7.54
CA MET A 73 6.31 -10.65 -8.56
C MET A 73 6.66 -11.44 -9.84
N GLY A 74 6.24 -12.70 -9.91
CA GLY A 74 6.76 -13.64 -10.90
C GLY A 74 8.28 -13.74 -10.88
N THR A 75 8.89 -13.69 -12.05
CA THR A 75 10.34 -13.69 -12.21
C THR A 75 10.92 -12.29 -12.04
N MET A 76 11.68 -12.07 -10.95
CA MET A 76 12.36 -10.80 -10.71
C MET A 76 13.49 -10.55 -11.71
N VAL A 77 13.35 -9.49 -12.52
CA VAL A 77 14.40 -9.08 -13.46
C VAL A 77 15.63 -8.52 -12.74
N ASN A 78 15.40 -7.74 -11.68
CA ASN A 78 16.44 -7.20 -10.81
C ASN A 78 15.97 -7.28 -9.35
N PRO A 79 16.42 -8.28 -8.58
CA PRO A 79 15.99 -8.49 -7.20
C PRO A 79 16.23 -7.28 -6.29
N MET A 80 17.41 -6.66 -6.36
CA MET A 80 17.74 -5.50 -5.53
C MET A 80 16.81 -4.30 -5.78
N ALA A 81 16.47 -4.05 -7.05
CA ALA A 81 15.54 -2.97 -7.40
C ALA A 81 14.10 -3.32 -7.02
N ALA A 82 13.73 -4.60 -7.08
CA ALA A 82 12.41 -5.08 -6.65
C ALA A 82 12.23 -4.92 -5.13
N ASP A 83 13.22 -5.29 -4.34
CA ASP A 83 13.19 -5.10 -2.88
C ASP A 83 13.05 -3.61 -2.54
N GLY A 84 13.84 -2.73 -3.17
CA GLY A 84 13.73 -1.28 -2.96
C GLY A 84 12.38 -0.68 -3.36
N GLN A 85 11.69 -1.26 -4.36
CA GLN A 85 10.31 -0.87 -4.69
C GLN A 85 9.33 -1.26 -3.59
N VAL A 86 9.44 -2.48 -3.04
CA VAL A 86 8.59 -2.93 -1.93
C VAL A 86 8.79 -2.06 -0.70
N GLU A 87 10.04 -1.79 -0.33
CA GLU A 87 10.39 -0.91 0.78
C GLU A 87 9.78 0.48 0.57
N GLY A 88 10.00 1.08 -0.60
CA GLY A 88 9.45 2.38 -0.95
C GLY A 88 7.92 2.43 -0.90
N SER A 89 7.25 1.39 -1.39
CA SER A 89 5.79 1.28 -1.42
C SER A 89 5.18 1.14 -0.03
N ILE A 90 5.82 0.39 0.86
CA ILE A 90 5.41 0.28 2.27
C ILE A 90 5.53 1.65 2.94
N VAL A 91 6.67 2.35 2.77
CA VAL A 91 6.88 3.66 3.41
C VAL A 91 5.93 4.72 2.84
N TYR A 92 5.76 4.75 1.53
CA TYR A 92 4.82 5.65 0.86
C TYR A 92 3.43 5.55 1.47
N ASN A 93 2.93 4.32 1.61
CA ASN A 93 1.57 4.13 2.09
C ASN A 93 1.44 4.16 3.62
N MET A 94 2.52 3.90 4.35
CA MET A 94 2.62 4.22 5.77
C MET A 94 2.52 5.73 5.99
N GLY A 95 3.13 6.53 5.11
CA GLY A 95 2.97 7.99 5.05
C GLY A 95 1.51 8.39 4.96
N ALA A 96 0.82 7.91 3.93
CA ALA A 96 -0.62 8.15 3.76
C ALA A 96 -1.49 7.62 4.92
N ALA A 97 -1.09 6.54 5.58
CA ALA A 97 -1.86 5.94 6.68
C ALA A 97 -1.73 6.70 8.01
N LEU A 98 -0.58 7.32 8.29
CA LEU A 98 -0.25 7.84 9.63
C LEU A 98 0.19 9.31 9.67
N PHE A 99 0.65 9.89 8.56
CA PHE A 99 1.34 11.17 8.55
C PHE A 99 0.73 12.19 7.59
N GLU A 100 0.46 11.78 6.35
CA GLU A 100 0.16 12.67 5.24
C GLU A 100 -1.32 13.07 5.23
N ASP A 101 -1.59 14.35 5.52
CA ASP A 101 -2.92 14.95 5.47
C ASP A 101 -2.93 16.16 4.53
N GLN A 102 -3.93 16.23 3.65
CA GLN A 102 -4.12 17.38 2.76
C GLN A 102 -5.24 18.25 3.32
N VAL A 103 -4.85 19.34 3.99
CA VAL A 103 -5.81 20.22 4.65
C VAL A 103 -6.24 21.31 3.68
N LEU A 104 -7.53 21.35 3.37
CA LEU A 104 -8.15 22.35 2.50
C LEU A 104 -9.02 23.32 3.32
N ASP A 105 -9.01 24.59 2.97
CA ASP A 105 -10.01 25.54 3.46
C ASP A 105 -11.36 25.40 2.74
N GLU A 106 -12.36 26.17 3.19
CA GLU A 106 -13.71 26.20 2.62
C GLU A 106 -13.77 26.61 1.15
N ASN A 107 -12.70 27.22 0.61
CA ASN A 107 -12.57 27.62 -0.78
C ASN A 107 -11.71 26.66 -1.61
N GLY A 108 -11.26 25.53 -1.03
CA GLY A 108 -10.44 24.52 -1.68
C GLY A 108 -8.95 24.89 -1.76
N LYS A 109 -8.48 25.86 -0.99
CA LYS A 109 -7.05 26.21 -0.92
C LYS A 109 -6.33 25.29 0.06
N HIS A 110 -5.19 24.74 -0.37
CA HIS A 110 -4.29 24.00 0.51
C HIS A 110 -3.74 24.89 1.63
N LEU A 111 -3.92 24.46 2.87
CA LEU A 111 -3.44 25.13 4.07
C LEU A 111 -2.02 24.71 4.44
N ASN A 112 -1.58 23.53 4.03
CA ASN A 112 -0.25 22.97 4.33
C ASN A 112 0.58 22.58 3.08
N PRO A 113 0.75 23.43 2.04
CA PRO A 113 1.46 23.08 0.80
C PRO A 113 3.00 23.15 0.95
N ASN A 114 3.55 22.67 2.06
CA ASN A 114 4.97 22.73 2.37
C ASN A 114 5.40 21.51 3.20
N PHE A 115 6.69 21.15 3.15
CA PHE A 115 7.21 19.97 3.87
C PHE A 115 7.32 20.14 5.39
N HIS A 116 7.13 21.36 5.91
CA HIS A 116 7.05 21.55 7.35
C HIS A 116 5.70 21.09 7.88
N ASP A 117 4.60 21.40 7.20
CA ASP A 117 3.24 21.11 7.67
C ASP A 117 2.65 19.84 7.06
N TYR A 118 3.04 19.48 5.83
CA TYR A 118 2.76 18.17 5.23
C TYR A 118 3.83 17.18 5.69
N LYS A 119 3.50 16.38 6.71
CA LYS A 119 4.45 15.45 7.31
C LYS A 119 4.58 14.20 6.45
N MET A 120 5.81 13.89 6.04
CA MET A 120 6.18 12.63 5.41
C MET A 120 7.00 11.79 6.38
N PRO A 121 6.99 10.46 6.27
CA PRO A 121 7.89 9.59 7.02
C PRO A 121 9.36 9.97 6.82
N THR A 122 10.15 9.88 7.88
CA THR A 122 11.59 10.10 7.88
C THR A 122 12.34 8.78 8.02
N SER A 123 13.67 8.82 7.92
CA SER A 123 14.50 7.64 8.18
C SER A 123 14.33 7.06 9.59
N MET A 124 13.91 7.88 10.56
CA MET A 124 13.65 7.44 11.93
C MET A 124 12.29 6.75 12.12
N ASP A 125 11.43 6.83 11.11
CA ASP A 125 10.10 6.22 11.10
C ASP A 125 10.10 4.86 10.37
N MET A 126 11.26 4.46 9.81
CA MET A 126 11.41 3.20 9.08
C MET A 126 11.24 1.99 10.01
N PRO A 127 10.33 1.05 9.70
CA PRO A 127 10.20 -0.20 10.44
C PRO A 127 11.29 -1.21 10.04
N GLU A 128 11.47 -2.26 10.86
CA GLU A 128 12.17 -3.47 10.41
C GLU A 128 11.35 -4.13 9.29
N MET A 129 11.95 -4.42 8.14
CA MET A 129 11.25 -5.04 7.01
C MET A 129 11.80 -6.43 6.70
N SER A 130 10.89 -7.39 6.58
CA SER A 130 11.17 -8.73 6.04
C SER A 130 10.35 -8.93 4.77
N ILE A 131 11.02 -8.87 3.63
CA ILE A 131 10.40 -8.98 2.30
C ILE A 131 10.63 -10.40 1.78
N ASN A 132 9.54 -11.12 1.50
CA ASN A 132 9.56 -12.52 1.10
C ASN A 132 8.80 -12.73 -0.21
N THR A 133 9.50 -12.67 -1.34
CA THR A 133 8.88 -12.94 -2.64
C THR A 133 8.48 -14.41 -2.79
N LEU A 134 7.30 -14.64 -3.38
CA LEU A 134 6.85 -15.98 -3.75
C LEU A 134 7.82 -16.58 -4.78
N LYS A 135 8.54 -17.62 -4.38
CA LYS A 135 9.44 -18.37 -5.26
C LYS A 135 8.62 -19.15 -6.29
N ASP A 136 9.14 -19.27 -7.50
CA ASP A 136 8.58 -20.06 -8.61
C ASP A 136 7.25 -19.58 -9.21
N SER A 137 6.89 -18.30 -9.00
CA SER A 137 5.83 -17.68 -9.76
C SER A 137 6.30 -17.30 -11.16
N TYR A 138 5.53 -17.67 -12.19
CA TYR A 138 5.86 -17.40 -13.58
C TYR A 138 4.60 -17.07 -14.37
N ASP A 139 4.57 -15.90 -15.01
CA ASP A 139 3.49 -15.53 -15.92
C ASP A 139 3.88 -15.78 -17.39
N PRO A 140 3.31 -16.78 -18.07
CA PRO A 140 3.65 -17.08 -19.47
C PRO A 140 3.26 -15.97 -20.46
N THR A 141 2.42 -15.01 -20.04
CA THR A 141 2.00 -13.87 -20.86
C THR A 141 2.92 -12.66 -20.74
N ALA A 142 3.84 -12.67 -19.78
CA ALA A 142 4.76 -11.58 -19.51
C ALA A 142 6.20 -11.90 -19.97
N PRO A 143 6.98 -10.88 -20.39
CA PRO A 143 8.39 -11.06 -20.70
C PRO A 143 9.15 -11.69 -19.53
N PHE A 144 9.81 -12.81 -19.80
CA PHE A 144 10.57 -13.58 -18.81
C PHE A 144 9.75 -14.05 -17.59
N GLY A 145 8.42 -14.01 -17.63
CA GLY A 145 7.59 -14.36 -16.48
C GLY A 145 7.47 -13.27 -15.41
N ALA A 146 7.95 -12.05 -15.69
CA ALA A 146 7.97 -10.96 -14.72
C ALA A 146 6.57 -10.38 -14.48
N LYS A 147 6.27 -10.04 -13.23
CA LYS A 147 5.06 -9.31 -12.85
C LYS A 147 5.41 -7.95 -12.24
N GLU A 148 4.38 -7.16 -12.03
CA GLU A 148 4.49 -5.84 -11.43
C GLU A 148 4.83 -5.94 -9.92
N THR A 149 5.48 -4.91 -9.38
CA THR A 149 6.08 -4.90 -8.03
C THR A 149 5.90 -3.56 -7.32
N GLY A 150 5.57 -2.49 -8.04
CA GLY A 150 5.49 -1.14 -7.48
C GLY A 150 4.24 -0.95 -6.62
N GLU A 151 3.07 -0.93 -7.24
CA GLU A 151 1.78 -0.70 -6.58
C GLU A 151 1.30 -1.92 -5.78
N GLY A 152 1.73 -3.13 -6.13
CA GLY A 152 1.33 -4.36 -5.43
C GLY A 152 1.55 -4.30 -3.91
N ALA A 153 2.69 -3.79 -3.45
CA ALA A 153 3.01 -3.67 -2.02
C ALA A 153 2.35 -2.46 -1.34
N VAL A 154 1.88 -1.47 -2.11
CA VAL A 154 1.15 -0.30 -1.56
C VAL A 154 -0.17 -0.78 -0.96
N GLN A 155 -0.96 -1.52 -1.74
CA GLN A 155 -2.35 -1.87 -1.42
C GLN A 155 -2.59 -2.49 -0.03
N PRO A 156 -1.83 -3.52 0.40
CA PRO A 156 -2.05 -4.16 1.70
C PRO A 156 -1.60 -3.32 2.91
N THR A 157 -0.82 -2.26 2.70
CA THR A 157 -0.24 -1.47 3.80
C THR A 157 -1.32 -0.77 4.65
N PHE A 158 -2.28 -0.07 4.01
CA PHE A 158 -3.38 0.60 4.71
C PHE A 158 -4.17 -0.33 5.64
N PRO A 159 -4.80 -1.41 5.13
CA PRO A 159 -5.62 -2.27 5.97
C PRO A 159 -4.77 -2.96 7.06
N ALA A 160 -3.51 -3.30 6.77
CA ALA A 160 -2.65 -3.92 7.76
C ALA A 160 -2.37 -3.00 8.94
N ILE A 161 -2.02 -1.73 8.70
CA ILE A 161 -1.78 -0.74 9.77
C ILE A 161 -3.03 -0.51 10.60
N VAL A 162 -4.18 -0.20 9.98
CA VAL A 162 -5.40 0.11 10.76
C VAL A 162 -5.93 -1.11 11.52
N ASN A 163 -5.72 -2.32 10.99
CA ASN A 163 -6.06 -3.56 11.70
C ASN A 163 -5.11 -3.82 12.87
N ALA A 164 -3.81 -3.57 12.71
CA ALA A 164 -2.84 -3.71 13.78
C ALA A 164 -3.09 -2.69 14.91
N ILE A 165 -3.46 -1.45 14.57
CA ILE A 165 -3.89 -0.46 15.57
C ILE A 165 -5.15 -0.96 16.30
N ALA A 166 -6.14 -1.46 15.56
CA ALA A 166 -7.37 -1.97 16.16
C ALA A 166 -7.13 -3.18 17.07
N ASP A 167 -6.17 -4.05 16.74
CA ASP A 167 -5.71 -5.13 17.60
C ASP A 167 -5.04 -4.59 18.88
N ALA A 168 -4.17 -3.59 18.74
CA ALA A 168 -3.41 -3.01 19.86
C ALA A 168 -4.28 -2.27 20.89
N ILE A 169 -5.30 -1.51 20.45
CA ILE A 169 -6.09 -0.65 21.34
C ILE A 169 -7.59 -0.96 21.37
N GLY A 170 -8.08 -1.91 20.57
CA GLY A 170 -9.49 -2.28 20.50
C GLY A 170 -10.39 -1.30 19.75
N VAL A 171 -9.82 -0.33 19.02
CA VAL A 171 -10.55 0.71 18.29
C VAL A 171 -10.35 0.55 16.77
N ARG A 172 -11.45 0.47 16.02
CA ARG A 172 -11.41 0.43 14.55
C ARG A 172 -11.46 1.83 13.96
N PHE A 173 -10.47 2.17 13.13
CA PHE A 173 -10.49 3.38 12.30
C PHE A 173 -10.95 3.06 10.89
N TYR A 174 -11.78 3.93 10.32
CA TYR A 174 -12.29 3.83 8.93
C TYR A 174 -11.89 5.04 8.08
N GLN A 175 -11.01 5.88 8.62
CA GLN A 175 -10.48 7.07 7.97
C GLN A 175 -8.98 7.13 8.25
N VAL A 176 -8.25 7.67 7.28
CA VAL A 176 -6.81 7.92 7.32
C VAL A 176 -6.56 9.38 6.93
N PRO A 177 -5.47 10.01 7.40
CA PRO A 177 -4.47 9.43 8.29
C PRO A 177 -4.98 9.22 9.73
N VAL A 178 -4.51 8.16 10.39
CA VAL A 178 -4.80 7.88 11.80
C VAL A 178 -3.87 8.76 12.66
N SER A 179 -4.24 10.02 12.81
CA SER A 179 -3.43 11.01 13.54
C SER A 179 -3.42 10.73 15.06
N PRO A 180 -2.41 11.21 15.80
CA PRO A 180 -2.38 11.06 17.26
C PRO A 180 -3.62 11.64 17.95
N GLU A 181 -4.15 12.75 17.46
CA GLU A 181 -5.38 13.37 17.97
C GLU A 181 -6.61 12.50 17.71
N MET A 182 -6.64 11.77 16.59
CA MET A 182 -7.71 10.81 16.30
C MET A 182 -7.65 9.62 17.26
N VAL A 183 -6.44 9.12 17.53
CA VAL A 183 -6.22 8.03 18.49
C VAL A 183 -6.63 8.43 19.91
N LEU A 184 -6.16 9.59 20.39
CA LEU A 184 -6.50 10.08 21.73
C LEU A 184 -7.99 10.29 21.93
N ARG A 185 -8.66 10.91 20.94
CA ARG A 185 -10.13 11.08 20.96
C ARG A 185 -10.84 9.75 21.05
N ALA A 186 -10.44 8.76 20.23
CA ALA A 186 -11.09 7.47 20.25
C ALA A 186 -10.87 6.70 21.57
N LEU A 187 -9.68 6.79 22.16
CA LEU A 187 -9.37 6.22 23.48
C LEU A 187 -10.20 6.89 24.59
N GLN A 188 -10.40 8.21 24.52
CA GLN A 188 -11.24 8.94 25.46
C GLN A 188 -12.70 8.49 25.34
N GLU A 189 -13.26 8.47 24.14
CA GLU A 189 -14.63 8.01 23.90
C GLU A 189 -14.86 6.57 24.38
N MET A 190 -13.87 5.70 24.20
CA MET A 190 -13.93 4.33 24.70
C MET A 190 -13.97 4.28 26.22
N LYS A 191 -13.17 5.11 26.92
CA LYS A 191 -13.18 5.22 28.38
C LYS A 191 -14.54 5.72 28.89
N GLU A 192 -15.10 6.76 28.27
CA GLU A 192 -16.41 7.32 28.63
C GLU A 192 -17.53 6.28 28.45
N LYS A 193 -17.58 5.57 27.32
CA LYS A 193 -18.55 4.49 27.08
C LYS A 193 -18.43 3.33 28.07
N ASN A 194 -17.22 3.04 28.55
CA ASN A 194 -17.01 1.99 29.55
C ASN A 194 -17.39 2.44 30.97
N LEU A 195 -17.21 3.73 31.29
CA LEU A 195 -17.72 4.34 32.53
C LEU A 195 -19.26 4.31 32.55
N ASP A 196 -19.93 4.67 31.46
CA ASP A 196 -21.40 4.63 31.38
C ASP A 196 -21.97 3.21 31.57
N LYS A 197 -21.25 2.17 31.12
CA LYS A 197 -21.63 0.77 31.35
C LYS A 197 -21.49 0.33 32.82
N LEU A 198 -20.64 0.99 33.60
CA LEU A 198 -20.43 0.70 35.02
C LEU A 198 -21.44 1.45 35.91
N VAL A 199 -22.04 2.54 35.41
CA VAL A 199 -23.16 3.22 36.06
C VAL A 199 -24.46 2.47 35.72
N VAL A 200 -24.61 1.26 36.28
CA VAL A 200 -25.91 0.56 36.33
C VAL A 200 -26.78 1.28 37.37
N GLU A 201 -28.05 1.54 37.04
CA GLU A 201 -29.01 2.25 37.91
C GLU A 201 -28.93 1.71 39.35
N PRO A 202 -28.91 2.58 40.39
CA PRO A 202 -29.06 2.12 41.76
C PRO A 202 -30.39 1.35 41.86
N ASP A 203 -30.35 0.16 42.46
CA ASP A 203 -31.50 -0.73 42.65
C ASP A 203 -32.75 0.11 42.96
N LYS A 204 -33.73 0.05 42.04
CA LYS A 204 -35.03 0.66 42.28
C LYS A 204 -35.64 0.01 43.54
N PRO A 205 -36.16 0.81 44.48
CA PRO A 205 -36.64 0.33 45.78
C PRO A 205 -37.81 -0.65 45.67
#